data_AF-A0A0W4ZKQ9-F1
#
_entry.id   AF-A0A0W4ZKQ9-F1
#
_cell.length_a   1.000
_cell.length_b   1.000
_cell.length_c   1.000
_cell.angle_alpha   90.00
_cell.angle_beta   90.00
_cell.angle_gamma   90.00
#
_symmetry.space_group_name_H-M   'P 1'
#
loop_
_entity.id
_entity.type
_entity.pdbx_description
1 polymer ?
#
loop_
_entity_poly.entity_id
_entity_poly.type
_entity_poly.pdbx_seq_one_letter_code
_entity_poly.pdbx_strand_id
1 'polypeptide(L)'
;MSENLNTEVQEKRKRKRNHLSSIQARELEKLMRRPDREIDISAPLKPPLPPPPDIVNNVQGSSAGASSGEFHIYKVSRRREYERIKMQEEETKYEINEREFNMAREAITKKDEEKTAKNRARRQKRKQNKINKIKNIAENMTLNCYKD
;
A
#
# COMPACT_ATOMS: atom_id res chain seq x y z
N MET A 1 24.81 -46.97 37.44
CA MET A 1 23.72 -47.30 36.50
C MET A 1 22.43 -47.02 37.26
N SER A 2 21.54 -46.09 36.94
CA SER A 2 21.26 -45.41 35.68
C SER A 2 20.35 -44.20 35.98
N GLU A 3 20.78 -43.04 35.49
CA GLU A 3 20.02 -41.88 34.99
C GLU A 3 18.59 -41.66 35.53
N ASN A 4 18.45 -40.70 36.46
CA ASN A 4 17.21 -39.92 36.56
C ASN A 4 17.35 -38.71 35.65
N LEU A 5 16.76 -38.85 34.46
CA LEU A 5 16.66 -37.84 33.42
C LEU A 5 15.94 -36.59 33.94
N ASN A 6 16.56 -35.44 33.66
CA ASN A 6 16.03 -34.09 33.81
C ASN A 6 14.52 -33.99 33.55
N THR A 7 13.73 -33.90 34.61
CA THR A 7 12.38 -33.35 34.56
C THR A 7 12.46 -31.83 34.47
N GLU A 8 12.94 -31.32 33.34
CA GLU A 8 12.59 -29.96 32.93
C GLU A 8 11.12 -29.98 32.52
N VAL A 9 10.25 -29.82 33.51
CA VAL A 9 8.87 -29.40 33.30
C VAL A 9 8.97 -27.97 32.75
N GLN A 10 9.19 -27.87 31.44
CA GLN A 10 8.95 -26.65 30.68
C GLN A 10 7.45 -26.37 30.81
N GLU A 11 7.11 -25.58 31.82
CA GLU A 11 5.76 -25.16 32.12
C GLU A 11 5.23 -24.43 30.88
N LYS A 12 4.49 -25.15 30.03
CA LYS A 12 3.86 -24.60 28.83
C LYS A 12 2.84 -23.58 29.31
N ARG A 13 3.27 -22.32 29.45
CA ARG A 13 2.41 -21.17 29.73
C ARG A 13 1.19 -21.29 28.83
N LYS A 14 0.02 -21.52 29.42
CA LYS A 14 -1.25 -21.63 28.69
C LYS A 14 -1.43 -20.32 27.92
N ARG A 15 -1.09 -20.34 26.62
CA ARG A 15 -1.23 -19.16 25.77
C ARG A 15 -2.71 -18.80 25.77
N LYS A 16 -3.02 -17.54 26.12
CA LYS A 16 -4.40 -17.07 26.15
C LYS A 16 -5.05 -17.36 24.80
N ARG A 17 -6.26 -17.92 24.80
CA ARG A 17 -7.01 -18.35 23.61
C ARG A 17 -7.21 -17.25 22.57
N ASN A 18 -7.10 -15.98 22.98
CA ASN A 18 -7.24 -14.78 22.16
C ASN A 18 -5.90 -14.09 21.83
N HIS A 19 -4.77 -14.78 21.96
CA HIS A 19 -3.48 -14.24 21.53
C HIS A 19 -3.42 -14.14 20.00
N LEU A 20 -2.71 -13.14 19.46
CA LEU A 20 -2.70 -12.88 18.01
C LEU A 20 -2.26 -14.13 17.21
N SER A 21 -1.23 -14.83 17.71
CA SER A 21 -0.76 -16.10 17.11
C SER A 21 -1.79 -17.24 17.19
N SER A 22 -2.67 -17.30 18.21
CA SER A 22 -3.70 -18.34 18.27
C SER A 22 -4.86 -18.07 17.31
N ILE A 23 -5.17 -16.80 17.06
CA ILE A 23 -6.15 -16.39 16.04
C ILE A 23 -5.64 -16.77 14.64
N GLN A 24 -4.39 -16.43 14.34
CA GLN A 24 -3.76 -16.77 13.07
C GLN A 24 -3.66 -18.28 12.85
N ALA A 25 -3.30 -19.05 13.89
CA ALA A 25 -3.25 -20.51 13.80
C ALA A 25 -4.63 -21.12 13.46
N ARG A 26 -5.70 -20.60 14.06
CA ARG A 26 -7.08 -21.05 13.77
C ARG A 26 -7.51 -20.73 12.34
N GLU A 27 -7.10 -19.57 11.84
CA GLU A 27 -7.38 -19.17 10.46
C GLU A 27 -6.62 -20.04 9.45
N LEU A 28 -5.34 -20.31 9.72
CA LEU A 28 -4.55 -21.26 8.94
C LEU A 28 -5.16 -22.65 8.95
N GLU A 29 -5.58 -23.17 10.11
CA GLU A 29 -6.26 -24.48 10.21
C GLU A 29 -7.53 -24.53 9.36
N LYS A 30 -8.30 -23.42 9.31
CA LYS A 30 -9.49 -23.31 8.47
C LYS A 30 -9.16 -23.33 6.98
N LEU A 31 -8.10 -22.64 6.55
CA LEU A 31 -7.64 -22.61 5.17
C LEU A 31 -7.09 -23.98 4.74
N MET A 32 -6.29 -24.62 5.60
CA MET A 32 -5.67 -25.93 5.34
C MET A 32 -6.65 -27.10 5.34
N ARG A 33 -7.89 -26.92 5.83
CA ARG A 33 -8.94 -27.95 5.75
C ARG A 33 -9.33 -28.28 4.31
N ARG A 34 -9.18 -27.33 3.38
CA ARG A 34 -9.46 -27.50 1.95
C ARG A 34 -8.38 -26.79 1.13
N PRO A 35 -7.19 -27.40 0.96
CA PRO A 35 -6.08 -26.77 0.25
C PRO A 35 -6.34 -26.56 -1.24
N ASP A 36 -7.22 -27.37 -1.85
CA ASP A 36 -7.54 -27.29 -3.29
C ASP A 36 -8.49 -26.13 -3.66
N ARG A 37 -9.02 -25.41 -2.65
CA ARG A 37 -9.95 -24.31 -2.89
C ARG A 37 -9.18 -23.05 -3.30
N GLU A 38 -9.48 -22.55 -4.49
CA GLU A 38 -8.99 -21.23 -4.94
C GLU A 38 -9.52 -20.10 -4.03
N ILE A 39 -8.65 -19.15 -3.70
CA ILE A 39 -8.94 -18.01 -2.83
C ILE A 39 -8.74 -16.73 -3.62
N ASP A 40 -9.82 -15.99 -3.83
CA ASP A 40 -9.78 -14.68 -4.49
C ASP A 40 -9.28 -13.60 -3.54
N ILE A 41 -7.99 -13.24 -3.66
CA ILE A 41 -7.37 -12.15 -2.88
C ILE A 41 -7.70 -10.75 -3.42
N SER A 42 -8.28 -10.65 -4.61
CA SER A 42 -8.47 -9.41 -5.35
C SER A 42 -9.82 -8.72 -5.11
N ALA A 43 -10.70 -9.28 -4.28
CA ALA A 43 -12.04 -8.73 -4.13
C ALA A 43 -12.00 -7.30 -3.56
N PRO A 44 -12.65 -6.31 -4.21
CA PRO A 44 -12.72 -4.96 -3.69
C PRO A 44 -13.47 -4.96 -2.36
N LEU A 45 -12.94 -4.24 -1.38
CA LEU A 45 -13.44 -4.19 0.00
C LEU A 45 -14.88 -3.66 0.11
N LYS A 46 -15.35 -2.87 -0.86
CA LYS A 46 -16.73 -2.36 -0.92
C LYS A 46 -17.25 -2.43 -2.36
N PRO A 47 -18.41 -3.07 -2.61
CA PRO A 47 -19.03 -3.02 -3.92
C PRO A 47 -19.50 -1.59 -4.23
N PRO A 48 -19.39 -1.14 -5.48
CA PRO A 48 -19.93 0.16 -5.88
C PRO A 48 -21.46 0.16 -5.76
N LEU A 49 -22.05 1.35 -5.69
CA LEU A 49 -23.50 1.49 -5.77
C LEU A 49 -23.99 0.99 -7.13
N PRO A 50 -25.13 0.28 -7.18
CA PRO A 50 -25.69 -0.17 -8.44
C PRO A 50 -26.07 1.05 -9.30
N PRO A 51 -25.87 0.98 -10.62
CA PRO A 51 -26.28 2.07 -11.51
C PRO A 51 -27.80 2.28 -11.42
N PRO A 52 -28.28 3.52 -11.61
CA PRO A 52 -29.71 3.76 -11.72
C PRO A 52 -30.27 2.97 -12.91
N PRO A 53 -31.50 2.43 -12.81
CA PRO A 53 -32.11 1.71 -13.92
C PRO A 53 -32.45 2.66 -15.07
N ASP A 54 -32.19 2.23 -16.30
CA ASP A 54 -32.41 3.04 -17.52
C ASP A 54 -33.89 3.34 -17.79
N ILE A 55 -34.77 2.39 -17.49
CA ILE A 55 -36.21 2.51 -17.73
C ILE A 55 -36.96 2.24 -16.44
N VAL A 56 -37.79 3.21 -16.04
CA VAL A 56 -38.74 3.05 -14.95
C VAL A 56 -40.11 2.80 -15.56
N ASN A 57 -40.61 1.57 -15.42
CA ASN A 57 -41.87 1.15 -16.06
C ASN A 57 -43.13 1.64 -15.32
N ASN A 58 -42.98 2.17 -14.11
CA ASN A 58 -44.08 2.47 -13.18
C ASN A 58 -44.36 3.98 -13.07
N VAL A 59 -44.06 4.77 -14.11
CA VAL A 59 -44.25 6.22 -14.08
C VAL A 59 -45.73 6.55 -14.26
N GLN A 60 -46.37 6.99 -13.18
CA GLN A 60 -47.73 7.53 -13.21
C GLN A 60 -47.74 8.88 -13.97
N GLY A 61 -48.82 9.20 -14.68
CA GLY A 61 -48.93 10.44 -15.46
C GLY A 61 -48.70 11.70 -14.64
N SER A 62 -48.16 12.76 -15.26
CA SER A 62 -47.70 13.98 -14.57
C SER A 62 -48.78 14.75 -13.81
N SER A 63 -50.05 14.55 -14.14
CA SER A 63 -51.20 15.16 -13.46
C SER A 63 -51.87 14.25 -12.42
N ALA A 64 -51.44 13.00 -12.31
CA ALA A 64 -52.05 12.05 -11.40
C ALA A 64 -51.52 12.29 -9.97
N GLY A 65 -52.42 12.30 -8.98
CA GLY A 65 -52.09 12.64 -7.59
C GLY A 65 -51.14 11.64 -6.91
N ALA A 66 -50.56 12.04 -5.77
CA ALA A 66 -49.66 11.20 -5.01
C ALA A 66 -50.33 9.89 -4.58
N SER A 67 -49.74 8.75 -4.96
CA SER A 67 -50.17 7.44 -4.50
C SER A 67 -49.51 7.09 -3.17
N SER A 68 -50.09 6.14 -2.41
CA SER A 68 -49.54 5.69 -1.12
C SER A 68 -48.14 5.03 -1.23
N GLY A 69 -47.76 4.56 -2.43
CA GLY A 69 -46.44 3.99 -2.70
C GLY A 69 -45.35 5.03 -2.98
N GLU A 70 -45.73 6.25 -3.36
CA GLU A 70 -44.81 7.31 -3.78
C GLU A 70 -43.85 7.71 -2.64
N PHE A 71 -44.34 7.71 -1.40
CA PHE A 71 -43.52 8.01 -0.23
C PHE A 71 -42.36 7.02 -0.07
N HIS A 72 -42.61 5.73 -0.32
CA HIS A 72 -41.56 4.71 -0.22
C HIS A 72 -40.57 4.79 -1.39
N ILE A 73 -41.04 5.13 -2.59
CA ILE A 73 -40.19 5.37 -3.75
C ILE A 73 -39.21 6.52 -3.45
N TYR A 74 -39.72 7.65 -2.96
CA TYR A 74 -38.90 8.78 -2.55
C TYR A 74 -37.90 8.44 -1.44
N LYS A 75 -38.33 7.70 -0.42
CA LYS A 75 -37.44 7.28 0.68
C LYS A 75 -36.26 6.46 0.16
N VAL A 76 -36.51 5.53 -0.76
CA VAL A 76 -35.46 4.69 -1.35
C VAL A 76 -34.58 5.50 -2.30
N SER A 77 -35.17 6.33 -3.16
CA SER A 77 -34.41 7.15 -4.12
C SER A 77 -33.51 8.16 -3.41
N ARG A 78 -34.02 8.85 -2.38
CA ARG A 78 -33.24 9.79 -1.56
C ARG A 78 -32.09 9.10 -0.84
N ARG A 79 -32.31 7.91 -0.28
CA ARG A 79 -31.24 7.14 0.38
C ARG A 79 -30.13 6.79 -0.60
N ARG A 80 -30.48 6.28 -1.78
CA ARG A 80 -29.53 5.97 -2.85
C ARG A 80 -28.75 7.21 -3.28
N GLU A 81 -29.42 8.35 -3.41
CA GLU A 81 -28.77 9.59 -3.83
C GLU A 81 -27.80 10.12 -2.78
N TYR A 82 -28.15 10.06 -1.48
CA TYR A 82 -27.22 10.42 -0.41
C TYR A 82 -25.99 9.50 -0.37
N GLU A 83 -26.19 8.20 -0.56
CA GLU A 83 -25.08 7.26 -0.67
C GLU A 83 -24.19 7.58 -1.88
N ARG A 84 -24.80 7.94 -3.02
CA ARG A 84 -24.08 8.32 -4.24
C ARG A 84 -23.24 9.58 -4.06
N ILE A 85 -23.86 10.65 -3.53
CA ILE A 85 -23.16 11.92 -3.25
C ILE A 85 -22.02 11.68 -2.27
N LYS A 86 -22.26 10.92 -1.19
CA LYS A 86 -21.23 10.59 -0.21
C LYS A 86 -20.04 9.86 -0.82
N MET A 87 -20.27 8.87 -1.69
CA MET A 87 -19.20 8.16 -2.38
C MET A 87 -18.37 9.10 -3.26
N GLN A 88 -19.03 9.98 -4.01
CA GLN A 88 -18.36 10.97 -4.87
C GLN A 88 -17.52 11.97 -4.06
N GLU A 89 -18.03 12.43 -2.92
CA GLU A 89 -17.29 13.31 -2.01
C GLU A 89 -16.07 12.60 -1.38
N GLU A 90 -16.24 11.34 -0.96
CA GLU A 90 -15.14 10.53 -0.40
C GLU A 90 -14.03 10.29 -1.44
N GLU A 91 -14.39 9.97 -2.68
CA GLU A 91 -13.46 9.78 -3.79
C GLU A 91 -12.71 11.08 -4.13
N THR A 92 -13.44 12.18 -4.29
CA THR A 92 -12.83 13.50 -4.57
C THR A 92 -11.83 13.89 -3.48
N LYS A 93 -12.21 13.68 -2.21
CA LYS A 93 -11.33 13.96 -1.07
C LYS A 93 -10.09 13.06 -1.08
N TYR A 94 -10.26 11.78 -1.39
CA TYR A 94 -9.14 10.85 -1.50
C TYR A 94 -8.16 11.28 -2.61
N GLU A 95 -8.66 11.61 -3.80
CA GLU A 95 -7.84 12.07 -4.92
C GLU A 95 -7.05 13.34 -4.61
N ILE A 96 -7.69 14.31 -3.94
CA ILE A 96 -7.01 15.55 -3.51
C ILE A 96 -5.87 15.22 -2.55
N ASN A 97 -6.14 14.41 -1.52
CA ASN A 97 -5.13 14.03 -0.54
C ASN A 97 -3.98 13.23 -1.16
N GLU A 98 -4.29 12.32 -2.08
CA GLU A 98 -3.28 11.52 -2.79
C GLU A 98 -2.40 12.40 -3.68
N ARG A 99 -3.00 13.35 -4.41
CA ARG A 99 -2.27 14.32 -5.23
C ARG A 99 -1.32 15.16 -4.38
N GLU A 100 -1.81 15.72 -3.27
CA GLU A 100 -1.00 16.52 -2.34
C GLU A 100 0.14 15.70 -1.74
N PHE A 101 -0.14 14.46 -1.32
CA PHE A 101 0.86 13.55 -0.79
C PHE A 101 1.95 13.22 -1.81
N ASN A 102 1.57 12.88 -3.05
CA ASN A 102 2.51 12.55 -4.11
C ASN A 102 3.38 13.77 -4.49
N MET A 103 2.78 14.95 -4.60
CA MET A 103 3.53 16.19 -4.84
C MET A 103 4.55 16.47 -3.73
N ALA A 104 4.15 16.34 -2.46
CA ALA A 104 5.05 16.54 -1.33
C ALA A 104 6.19 15.51 -1.33
N ARG A 105 5.89 14.24 -1.59
CA ARG A 105 6.85 13.15 -1.67
C ARG A 105 7.86 13.35 -2.79
N GLU A 106 7.41 13.75 -3.97
CA GLU A 106 8.28 14.06 -5.10
C GLU A 106 9.21 15.24 -4.80
N ALA A 107 8.69 16.29 -4.15
CA ALA A 107 9.49 17.45 -3.78
C ALA A 107 10.60 17.09 -2.78
N ILE A 108 10.32 16.22 -1.80
CA ILE A 108 11.32 15.71 -0.85
C ILE A 108 12.36 14.86 -1.58
N THR A 109 11.89 13.93 -2.42
CA THR A 109 12.76 13.02 -3.18
C THR A 109 13.72 13.80 -4.07
N LYS A 110 13.23 14.81 -4.82
CA LYS A 110 14.07 15.68 -5.66
C LYS A 110 15.13 16.43 -4.83
N LYS A 111 14.75 17.00 -3.68
CA LYS A 111 15.72 17.70 -2.79
C LYS A 111 16.81 16.77 -2.29
N ASP A 112 16.48 15.53 -1.95
CA ASP A 112 17.45 14.54 -1.49
C ASP A 112 18.33 14.02 -2.63
N GLU A 113 17.77 13.82 -3.82
CA GLU A 113 18.50 13.50 -5.05
C GLU A 113 19.48 14.61 -5.43
N GLU A 114 19.09 15.89 -5.38
CA GLU A 114 19.97 17.03 -5.65
C GLU A 114 21.15 17.09 -4.67
N LYS A 115 20.88 16.91 -3.37
CA LYS A 115 21.92 16.88 -2.33
C LYS A 115 22.88 15.70 -2.55
N THR A 116 22.35 14.52 -2.80
CA THR A 116 23.15 13.31 -3.03
C THR A 116 23.94 13.39 -4.32
N ALA A 117 23.37 13.92 -5.41
CA ALA A 117 24.04 14.16 -6.69
C ALA A 117 25.19 15.15 -6.55
N LYS A 118 24.97 16.29 -5.87
CA LYS A 118 26.04 17.28 -5.58
C LYS A 118 27.18 16.66 -4.79
N ASN A 119 26.87 15.86 -3.77
CA ASN A 119 27.88 15.17 -2.96
C ASN A 119 28.60 14.07 -3.74
N ARG A 120 27.89 13.32 -4.59
CA ARG A 120 28.46 12.31 -5.49
C ARG A 120 29.42 12.95 -6.49
N ALA A 121 29.03 14.05 -7.12
CA ALA A 121 29.88 14.81 -8.05
C ALA A 121 31.17 15.32 -7.35
N ARG A 122 31.06 15.86 -6.12
CA ARG A 122 32.23 16.27 -5.33
C ARG A 122 33.17 15.09 -5.03
N ARG A 123 32.63 13.91 -4.67
CA ARG A 123 33.43 12.70 -4.42
C ARG A 123 34.09 12.18 -5.68
N GLN A 124 33.38 12.16 -6.81
CA GLN A 124 33.93 11.75 -8.10
C GLN A 124 35.06 12.68 -8.56
N LYS A 125 34.90 14.00 -8.43
CA LYS A 125 35.97 14.97 -8.72
C LYS A 125 37.21 14.74 -7.86
N ARG A 126 37.04 14.51 -6.54
CA ARG A 126 38.16 14.18 -5.64
C ARG A 126 38.84 12.86 -6.02
N LYS A 127 38.07 11.83 -6.39
CA LYS A 127 38.58 10.54 -6.85
C LYS A 127 39.39 10.71 -8.15
N GLN A 128 38.85 11.46 -9.12
CA GLN A 128 39.52 11.73 -10.38
C GLN A 128 40.82 12.51 -10.17
N ASN A 129 40.82 13.54 -9.33
CA ASN A 129 42.04 14.28 -9.00
C ASN A 129 43.10 13.40 -8.34
N LYS A 130 42.71 12.48 -7.44
CA LYS A 130 43.65 11.53 -6.83
C LYS A 130 44.22 10.56 -7.87
N ILE A 131 43.38 10.03 -8.76
CA ILE A 131 43.82 9.15 -9.86
C ILE A 131 44.78 9.90 -10.79
N ASN A 132 44.45 11.12 -11.21
CA ASN A 132 45.30 11.94 -12.06
C ASN A 132 46.64 12.26 -11.38
N LYS A 133 46.65 12.53 -10.06
CA LYS A 133 47.90 12.73 -9.31
C LYS A 133 48.77 11.47 -9.31
N ILE A 134 48.18 10.29 -9.10
CA ILE A 134 48.90 9.00 -9.15
C ILE A 134 49.44 8.75 -10.55
N LYS A 135 48.64 9.01 -11.60
CA LYS A 135 49.08 8.89 -13.00
C LYS A 135 50.27 9.81 -13.30
N ASN A 136 50.19 11.08 -12.93
CA ASN A 136 51.29 12.03 -13.12
C ASN A 136 52.56 11.62 -12.35
N ILE A 137 52.42 11.06 -11.15
CA ILE A 137 53.56 10.52 -10.38
C ILE A 137 54.16 9.32 -11.11
N ALA A 138 53.34 8.39 -11.62
CA ALA A 138 53.80 7.24 -12.38
C ALA A 138 54.49 7.66 -13.69
N GLU A 139 53.90 8.59 -14.45
CA GLU A 139 54.48 9.15 -15.68
C GLU A 139 55.84 9.82 -15.41
N ASN A 140 55.93 10.67 -14.39
CA ASN A 140 57.21 11.28 -14.01
C ASN A 140 58.25 10.26 -13.53
N MET A 141 57.84 9.22 -12.80
CA MET A 141 58.76 8.12 -12.43
C MET A 141 59.28 7.42 -13.69
N THR A 142 58.38 7.05 -14.61
CA THR A 142 58.79 6.36 -15.85
C THR A 142 59.73 7.22 -16.69
N LEU A 143 59.45 8.52 -16.85
CA LEU A 143 60.31 9.42 -17.62
C LEU A 143 61.71 9.60 -17.02
N ASN A 144 61.85 9.54 -15.69
CA ASN A 144 63.15 9.54 -15.04
C ASN A 144 63.88 8.20 -15.20
N CYS A 145 63.18 7.06 -15.20
CA CYS A 145 63.80 5.74 -15.40
C CYS A 145 64.30 5.48 -16.84
N TYR A 146 63.86 6.28 -17.83
CA TYR A 146 64.33 6.20 -19.22
C TYR A 146 65.30 7.33 -19.59
N LYS A 147 65.79 8.11 -18.61
CA LYS A 147 66.70 9.25 -18.82
C LYS A 147 68.15 8.99 -18.37
N ASP A 148 68.42 7.80 -17.87
CA ASP A 148 69.76 7.22 -17.66
C ASP A 148 70.00 6.11 -18.71
#